data_AF-A0A920BED5-F1
#
_entry.id   AF-A0A920BED5-F1
#
_cell.length_a   1.000
_cell.length_b   1.000
_cell.length_c   1.000
_cell.angle_alpha   90.00
_cell.angle_beta   90.00
_cell.angle_gamma   90.00
#
_symmetry.space_group_name_H-M   'P 1'
#
loop_
_entity.id
_entity.type
_entity.pdbx_description
1 polymer ?
#
loop_
_entity_poly.entity_id
_entity_poly.type
_entity_poly.pdbx_seq_one_letter_code
_entity_poly.pdbx_strand_id
1 'polypeptide(L)' 'MNYIQLKDVSKYWGTTKAVENLNIEIKKGEFVIFFGAFGLW' A
#
# COMPACT_ATOMS: atom_id res chain seq x y z
N MET A 1 17.53 -0.94 -8.25
CA MET A 1 16.30 -0.90 -9.09
C MET A 1 15.14 -1.39 -8.25
N ASN A 2 14.06 -0.63 -8.21
CA ASN A 2 12.83 -1.02 -7.50
C ASN A 2 12.15 -2.13 -8.30
N TYR A 3 11.68 -3.18 -7.62
CA TYR A 3 11.00 -4.32 -8.24
C TYR A 3 9.49 -4.08 -8.31
N ILE A 4 8.91 -3.53 -7.24
CA ILE A 4 7.54 -3.02 -7.19
C ILE A 4 7.59 -1.60 -6.63
N GLN A 5 6.79 -0.71 -7.22
CA GLN A 5 6.65 0.67 -6.76
C GLN A 5 5.18 1.08 -6.82
N LEU A 6 4.63 1.46 -5.67
CA LEU A 6 3.34 2.13 -5.53
C LEU A 6 3.63 3.58 -5.18
N LYS A 7 3.07 4.51 -5.96
CA LYS A 7 3.23 5.95 -5.76
C LYS A 7 1.86 6.60 -5.67
N ASP A 8 1.64 7.34 -4.59
CA ASP A 8 0.44 8.12 -4.33
C ASP A 8 -0.87 7.33 -4.53
N VAL A 9 -0.85 6.02 -4.20
CA VAL A 9 -1.99 5.13 -4.43
C VAL A 9 -3.08 5.43 -3.42
N SER A 10 -4.27 5.74 -3.93
CA SER A 10 -5.45 5.97 -3.12
C SER A 10 -6.63 5.15 -3.63
N LYS A 11 -7.44 4.64 -2.72
CA LYS A 11 -8.65 3.86 -3.00
C LYS A 11 -9.79 4.31 -2.10
N TYR A 12 -10.93 4.59 -2.73
CA TYR A 12 -12.14 5.05 -2.07
C TYR A 12 -13.33 4.15 -2.44
N TRP A 13 -14.28 4.06 -1.52
CA TRP A 13 -15.61 3.48 -1.71
C TRP A 13 -16.65 4.49 -1.19
N GLY A 14 -17.22 5.29 -2.09
CA GLY A 14 -18.05 6.43 -1.71
C GLY A 14 -17.23 7.45 -0.91
N THR A 15 -17.65 7.72 0.32
CA THR A 15 -16.94 8.60 1.27
C THR A 15 -15.87 7.86 2.08
N THR A 16 -15.83 6.53 2.04
CA THR A 16 -14.86 5.73 2.80
C THR A 16 -13.51 5.74 2.08
N LYS A 17 -12.47 6.19 2.79
CA LYS A 17 -11.09 6.15 2.32
C LYS A 17 -10.44 4.84 2.78
N ALA A 18 -10.35 3.87 1.87
CA ALA A 18 -9.73 2.59 2.17
C ALA A 18 -8.20 2.70 2.12
N VAL A 19 -7.67 3.36 1.11
CA VAL A 19 -6.23 3.65 1.03
C VAL A 19 -6.07 5.11 0.69
N GLU A 20 -5.23 5.83 1.41
CA GLU A 20 -4.95 7.24 1.14
C GLU A 20 -3.44 7.44 1.05
N ASN A 21 -2.99 7.91 -0.12
CA ASN A 21 -1.61 8.32 -0.38
C ASN A 21 -0.53 7.26 -0.04
N LEU A 22 -0.78 6.00 -0.39
CA LEU A 22 0.13 4.89 -0.11
C LEU A 22 1.33 4.93 -1.06
N ASN A 23 2.50 5.03 -0.46
CA ASN A 23 3.79 5.04 -1.15
C ASN A 23 4.64 3.86 -0.63
N ILE A 24 4.91 2.88 -1.48
CA ILE A 24 5.70 1.68 -1.15
C ILE A 24 6.72 1.42 -2.25
N GLU A 25 7.94 1.10 -1.85
CA GLU A 25 8.98 0.58 -2.74
C GLU A 25 9.45 -0.77 -2.22
N ILE A 26 9.41 -1.80 -3.06
CA ILE A 26 9.89 -3.14 -2.72
C ILE A 26 11.06 -3.46 -3.64
N LYS A 27 12.19 -3.85 -3.06
CA LYS A 27 13.39 -4.24 -3.79
C LYS A 27 13.35 -5.72 -4.16
N LYS A 28 14.10 -6.09 -5.20
CA LYS A 28 14.19 -7.50 -5.62
C LYS A 28 14.83 -8.33 -4.50
N GLY A 29 14.18 -9.41 -4.10
CA GLY A 29 14.63 -10.31 -3.03
C GLY A 29 14.21 -9.89 -1.62
N GLU A 30 13.47 -8.79 -1.48
CA GLU A 30 12.91 -8.34 -0.21
C GLU A 30 11.66 -9.15 0.15
N PHE A 31 11.56 -9.57 1.41
CA PHE A 31 10.38 -10.25 1.95
C PHE A 31 9.55 -9.24 2.74
N VAL A 32 8.34 -8.96 2.28
CA VAL A 32 7.48 -7.90 2.81
C VAL A 32 6.21 -8.50 3.40
N ILE A 33 5.83 -8.05 4.59
CA ILE A 33 4.58 -8.40 5.25
C ILE A 33 3.75 -7.13 5.43
N PHE A 34 2.48 -7.18 5.04
CA PHE A 34 1.50 -6.16 5.40
C PHE A 34 0.84 -6.56 6.72
N PHE A 35 1.04 -5.76 7.76
CA PHE A 35 0.50 -6.02 9.10
C PHE A 35 -0.37 -4.84 9.55
N GLY A 36 -1.53 -5.14 10.12
CA GLY A 36 -2.50 -4.15 10.57
C GLY A 36 -3.70 -4.80 11.27
N ALA A 37 -4.53 -3.99 11.92
CA ALA A 37 -5.76 -4.46 12.56
C ALA A 37 -6.79 -4.92 11.52
N PHE A 38 -7.79 -5.71 11.95
CA PHE A 38 -8.90 -6.10 11.08
C PHE A 38 -9.68 -4.85 10.62
N GLY A 39 -9.84 -4.70 9.31
CA GLY A 39 -10.49 -3.53 8.71
C GLY A 39 -9.61 -2.29 8.59
N LEU A 40 -8.31 -2.38 8.87
CA LEU A 40 -7.37 -1.36 8.41
C LEU A 40 -7.14 -1.53 6.90
N TRP A 41 -6.99 -0.39 6.22
CA TRP A 41 -7.05 -0.15 4.77
C TRP A 41 -8.49 -0.07 4.25
#